data_AF-A0A381V804-F1
#
_entry.id   AF-A0A381V804-F1
#
_cell.length_a   1.000
_cell.length_b   1.000
_cell.length_c   1.000
_cell.angle_alpha   90.00
_cell.angle_beta   90.00
_cell.angle_gamma   90.00
#
_symmetry.space_group_name_H-M   'P 1'
#
loop_
_entity.id
_entity.type
_entity.pdbx_description
1 polymer ?
#
loop_
_entity_poly.entity_id
_entity_poly.type
_entity_poly.pdbx_seq_one_letter_code
_entity_poly.pdbx_strand_id
1 'polypeptide(L)'
;MAEEEKEHLDYFNALADERKVQSTRLAPLFEIGAFAMGVGTALLGRKAAYVCTEAVEEVIEDHYEGQIDQLDGIDNEIKKKLIKFQEDEINHKNTAINMGSQTAPGHKILRRIVNNTTKAAIFLAERV
;
A
#
# COMPACT_ATOMS: atom_id res chain seq x y z
N MET A 1 1.11 8.58 8.56
CA MET A 1 0.29 8.27 7.38
C MET A 1 0.52 9.28 6.26
N ALA A 2 -0.30 10.32 6.05
CA ALA A 2 -0.20 11.10 4.80
C ALA A 2 1.18 11.71 4.47
N GLU A 3 1.95 12.13 5.48
CA GLU A 3 3.33 12.61 5.27
C GLU A 3 4.32 11.47 4.95
N GLU A 4 4.14 10.30 5.58
CA GLU A 4 4.94 9.09 5.32
C GLU A 4 4.66 8.54 3.92
N GLU A 5 3.38 8.40 3.52
CA GLU A 5 2.97 8.01 2.16
C GLU A 5 3.57 8.92 1.09
N LYS A 6 3.62 10.23 1.39
CA LYS A 6 4.23 11.21 0.50
C LYS A 6 5.74 11.02 0.42
N GLU A 7 6.42 10.77 1.53
CA GLU A 7 7.86 10.44 1.53
C GLU A 7 8.14 9.21 0.67
N HIS A 8 7.31 8.16 0.79
CA HIS A 8 7.45 6.94 0.00
C HIS A 8 7.31 7.21 -1.49
N LEU A 9 6.23 7.91 -1.89
CA LEU A 9 5.96 8.29 -3.28
C LEU A 9 7.09 9.16 -3.86
N ASP A 10 7.52 10.18 -3.12
CA ASP A 10 8.59 11.09 -3.56
C ASP A 10 9.91 10.33 -3.74
N TYR A 11 10.22 9.39 -2.83
CA TYR A 11 11.40 8.53 -2.96
C TYR A 11 11.35 7.65 -4.21
N PHE A 12 10.24 6.95 -4.47
CA PHE A 12 10.14 6.06 -5.63
C PHE A 12 10.12 6.82 -6.95
N ASN A 13 9.48 7.99 -7.02
CA ASN A 13 9.51 8.84 -8.21
C ASN A 13 10.94 9.29 -8.52
N ALA A 14 11.67 9.78 -7.51
CA ALA A 14 13.06 10.20 -7.68
C ALA A 14 13.95 9.02 -8.12
N LEU A 15 13.75 7.83 -7.54
CA LEU A 15 14.48 6.63 -7.91
C LEU A 15 14.16 6.17 -9.35
N ALA A 16 12.89 6.21 -9.74
CA ALA A 16 12.46 5.87 -11.10
C ALA A 16 13.08 6.83 -12.12
N ASP A 17 13.07 8.13 -11.83
CA ASP A 17 13.70 9.16 -12.67
C ASP A 17 15.21 8.96 -12.79
N GLU A 18 15.90 8.72 -11.66
CA GLU A 18 17.35 8.46 -11.61
C GLU A 18 17.73 7.23 -12.44
N ARG A 19 16.98 6.14 -12.28
CA ARG A 19 17.23 4.86 -12.94
C ARG A 19 16.61 4.77 -14.33
N LYS A 20 15.91 5.82 -14.78
CA LYS A 20 15.20 5.90 -16.07
C LYS A 20 14.20 4.77 -16.27
N VAL A 21 13.54 4.36 -15.18
CA VAL A 21 12.48 3.35 -15.19
C VAL A 21 11.16 4.05 -15.47
N GLN A 22 10.37 3.50 -16.39
CA GLN A 22 9.03 4.02 -16.65
C GLN A 22 8.04 3.45 -15.65
N SER A 23 7.26 4.32 -15.01
CA SER A 23 6.12 3.93 -14.18
C SER A 23 5.02 3.27 -15.02
N THR A 24 4.16 2.50 -14.36
CA THR A 24 3.05 1.82 -15.02
C THR A 24 2.14 2.79 -15.77
N ARG A 25 1.70 2.41 -16.97
CA ARG A 25 0.74 3.20 -17.76
C ARG A 25 -0.65 3.24 -17.13
N LEU A 26 -0.91 2.37 -16.15
CA LEU A 26 -2.16 2.29 -15.41
C LEU A 26 -2.24 3.26 -14.23
N ALA A 27 -1.18 4.03 -13.94
CA ALA A 27 -1.13 4.94 -12.78
C ALA A 27 -2.35 5.87 -12.66
N PRO A 28 -2.83 6.56 -13.73
CA PRO A 28 -4.02 7.41 -13.63
C PRO A 28 -5.30 6.66 -13.24
N LEU A 29 -5.42 5.39 -13.67
CA LEU A 29 -6.57 4.55 -13.33
C LEU A 29 -6.52 4.16 -11.84
N PHE A 30 -5.32 3.81 -11.35
CA PHE A 30 -5.13 3.41 -9.96
C PHE A 30 -5.30 4.59 -8.99
N GLU A 31 -4.88 5.79 -9.35
CA GLU A 31 -5.13 7.00 -8.55
C GLU A 31 -6.63 7.24 -8.34
N ILE A 32 -7.42 7.16 -9.42
CA ILE A 32 -8.88 7.30 -9.35
C ILE A 32 -9.49 6.16 -8.51
N GLY A 33 -9.03 4.93 -8.72
CA GLY A 33 -9.49 3.75 -8.00
C GLY A 33 -9.22 3.83 -6.49
N ALA A 34 -8.01 4.21 -6.10
CA ALA A 34 -7.59 4.37 -4.72
C ALA A 34 -8.41 5.47 -4.02
N PHE A 35 -8.60 6.62 -4.68
CA PHE A 35 -9.45 7.69 -4.16
C PHE A 35 -10.89 7.24 -3.96
N ALA A 36 -11.49 6.58 -4.97
CA ALA A 36 -12.85 6.08 -4.90
C ALA A 36 -13.03 5.03 -3.79
N MET A 37 -12.05 4.15 -3.60
CA MET A 37 -12.04 3.15 -2.53
C MET A 37 -11.96 3.80 -1.15
N GLY A 38 -11.08 4.79 -0.96
CA GLY A 38 -10.95 5.55 0.28
C GLY A 38 -12.22 6.31 0.64
N VAL A 39 -12.78 7.08 -0.31
CA VAL A 39 -14.05 7.80 -0.11
C VAL A 39 -15.20 6.82 0.14
N GLY A 40 -15.29 5.76 -0.65
CA GLY A 40 -16.35 4.75 -0.54
C GLY A 40 -16.38 4.09 0.84
N THR A 41 -15.22 3.67 1.35
CA THR A 41 -15.13 3.09 2.69
C THR A 41 -15.34 4.12 3.81
N ALA A 42 -14.92 5.37 3.63
CA ALA A 42 -15.22 6.45 4.57
C ALA A 42 -16.73 6.75 4.67
N LEU A 43 -17.46 6.71 3.55
CA LEU A 43 -18.92 6.86 3.53
C LEU A 43 -19.65 5.72 4.26
N LEU A 44 -19.10 4.50 4.25
CA LEU A 44 -19.60 3.37 5.05
C LEU A 44 -19.29 3.51 6.55
N GLY A 45 -18.47 4.49 6.92
CA GLY A 45 -18.17 4.87 8.30
C GLY A 45 -16.71 4.66 8.69
N ARG A 46 -16.32 5.29 9.81
CA ARG A 46 -14.93 5.35 10.26
C ARG A 46 -14.26 3.98 10.39
N LYS A 47 -14.96 2.99 10.97
CA LYS A 47 -14.39 1.65 11.13
C LYS A 47 -14.17 0.94 9.79
N ALA A 48 -15.03 1.18 8.79
CA ALA A 48 -14.85 0.64 7.44
C ALA A 48 -13.65 1.26 6.72
N ALA A 49 -13.41 2.57 6.90
CA ALA A 49 -12.18 3.21 6.45
C ALA A 49 -10.94 2.55 7.08
N TYR A 50 -10.96 2.25 8.38
CA TYR A 50 -9.85 1.51 9.01
C TYR A 50 -9.71 0.07 8.50
N VAL A 51 -10.80 -0.62 8.11
CA VAL A 51 -10.67 -1.91 7.42
C VAL A 51 -9.98 -1.74 6.07
N CYS A 52 -10.27 -0.66 5.34
CA CYS A 52 -9.58 -0.36 4.08
C CYS A 52 -8.09 -0.18 4.33
N THR A 53 -7.69 0.66 5.28
CA THR A 53 -6.29 0.88 5.65
C THR A 53 -5.61 -0.41 6.08
N GLU A 54 -6.16 -1.15 7.06
CA GLU A 54 -5.62 -2.45 7.50
C GLU A 54 -5.39 -3.39 6.31
N ALA A 55 -6.36 -3.47 5.41
CA ALA A 55 -6.32 -4.40 4.28
C ALA A 55 -5.35 -3.98 3.19
N VAL A 56 -5.13 -2.68 2.96
CA VAL A 56 -4.15 -2.17 2.00
C VAL A 56 -2.75 -2.36 2.56
N GLU A 57 -2.49 -1.91 3.79
CA GLU A 57 -1.13 -1.94 4.35
C GLU A 57 -0.61 -3.35 4.57
N GLU A 58 -1.49 -4.32 4.88
CA GLU A 58 -1.09 -5.72 4.91
C GLU A 58 -0.55 -6.21 3.55
N VAL A 59 -1.13 -5.74 2.45
CA VAL A 59 -0.67 -6.13 1.12
C VAL A 59 0.61 -5.40 0.73
N ILE A 60 0.75 -4.13 1.12
CA ILE A 60 1.96 -3.36 0.86
C ILE A 60 3.13 -3.90 1.69
N GLU A 61 2.90 -4.26 2.95
CA GLU A 61 3.89 -4.93 3.82
C GLU A 61 4.40 -6.24 3.20
N ASP A 62 3.49 -7.12 2.75
CA ASP A 62 3.84 -8.36 2.06
C ASP A 62 4.63 -8.07 0.76
N HIS A 63 4.26 -7.01 0.04
CA HIS A 63 4.91 -6.62 -1.21
C HIS A 63 6.33 -6.10 -0.98
N TYR A 64 6.52 -5.24 0.03
CA TYR A 64 7.85 -4.77 0.43
C TYR A 64 8.73 -5.91 0.93
N GLU A 65 8.21 -6.88 1.68
CA GLU A 65 8.98 -8.07 2.08
C GLU A 65 9.56 -8.79 0.85
N GLY A 66 8.70 -9.04 -0.15
CA GLY A 66 9.13 -9.68 -1.40
C GLY A 66 10.20 -8.88 -2.16
N GLN A 67 10.12 -7.54 -2.15
CA GLN A 67 11.13 -6.68 -2.76
C GLN A 67 12.44 -6.66 -1.96
N ILE A 68 12.37 -6.66 -0.62
CA ILE A 68 13.52 -6.74 0.28
C ILE A 68 14.31 -8.02 0.03
N ASP A 69 13.62 -9.15 -0.13
CA ASP A 69 14.21 -10.43 -0.47
C ASP A 69 14.89 -10.41 -1.85
N GLN A 70 14.23 -9.83 -2.85
CA GLN A 70 14.77 -9.71 -4.21
C GLN A 70 16.03 -8.84 -4.28
N LEU A 71 16.15 -7.84 -3.40
CA LEU A 71 17.28 -6.92 -3.37
C LEU A 71 18.48 -7.42 -2.56
N ASP A 72 18.37 -8.57 -1.89
CA ASP A 72 19.47 -9.12 -1.09
C ASP A 72 20.72 -9.37 -1.95
N GLY A 73 21.83 -8.74 -1.59
CA GLY A 73 23.08 -8.80 -2.35
C GLY A 73 23.06 -8.05 -3.69
N ILE A 74 21.97 -7.34 -4.04
CA ILE A 74 21.86 -6.54 -5.28
C ILE A 74 21.99 -5.05 -4.99
N ASP A 75 21.11 -4.48 -4.17
CA ASP A 75 21.11 -3.05 -3.84
C ASP A 75 20.71 -2.84 -2.37
N ASN A 76 21.72 -2.76 -1.51
CA ASN A 76 21.54 -2.60 -0.06
C ASN A 76 20.98 -1.23 0.32
N GLU A 77 21.15 -0.20 -0.52
CA GLU A 77 20.64 1.14 -0.21
C GLU A 77 19.13 1.19 -0.41
N ILE A 78 18.63 0.66 -1.54
CA ILE A 78 17.19 0.52 -1.78
C ILE A 78 16.57 -0.42 -0.76
N LYS A 79 17.21 -1.57 -0.48
CA LYS A 79 16.74 -2.53 0.53
C LYS A 79 16.53 -1.87 1.89
N LYS A 80 17.48 -1.04 2.34
CA LYS A 80 17.38 -0.33 3.61
C LYS A 80 16.20 0.66 3.64
N LYS A 81 15.90 1.31 2.51
CA LYS A 81 14.74 2.21 2.39
C LYS A 81 13.43 1.44 2.43
N LEU A 82 13.34 0.30 1.75
CA LEU A 82 12.16 -0.56 1.81
C LEU A 82 11.90 -1.11 3.21
N ILE A 83 12.92 -1.49 3.97
CA ILE A 83 12.76 -1.93 5.37
C ILE A 83 12.12 -0.81 6.22
N LYS A 84 12.58 0.44 6.06
CA LYS A 84 11.95 1.58 6.75
C LYS A 84 10.48 1.73 6.35
N PHE A 85 10.18 1.74 5.05
CA PHE A 85 8.82 1.93 4.57
C PHE A 85 7.90 0.79 5.00
N GLN A 86 8.39 -0.44 5.03
CA GLN A 86 7.67 -1.59 5.57
C GLN A 86 7.36 -1.43 7.07
N GLU A 87 8.30 -0.92 7.87
CA GLU A 87 8.04 -0.60 9.28
C GLU A 87 6.93 0.47 9.43
N ASP A 88 6.93 1.48 8.55
CA ASP A 88 5.86 2.50 8.50
C ASP A 88 4.51 1.83 8.21
N GLU A 89 4.42 0.91 7.23
CA GLU A 89 3.17 0.20 6.91
C GLU A 89 2.68 -0.72 8.02
N ILE A 90 3.59 -1.41 8.70
CA ILE A 90 3.25 -2.21 9.88
C ILE A 90 2.63 -1.30 10.95
N ASN A 91 3.17 -0.11 11.17
CA ASN A 91 2.64 0.86 12.13
C ASN A 91 1.27 1.40 11.70
N HIS A 92 1.08 1.69 10.42
CA HIS A 92 -0.19 2.09 9.83
C HIS A 92 -1.27 1.02 10.01
N LYS A 93 -0.97 -0.23 9.64
CA LYS A 93 -1.84 -1.40 9.84
C LYS A 93 -2.25 -1.55 11.29
N ASN A 94 -1.28 -1.51 12.20
CA ASN A 94 -1.52 -1.65 13.64
C ASN A 94 -2.38 -0.49 14.18
N THR A 95 -2.18 0.73 13.69
CA THR A 95 -3.01 1.88 14.05
C THR A 95 -4.46 1.67 13.61
N ALA A 96 -4.69 1.16 12.39
CA ALA A 96 -6.03 0.85 11.91
C ALA A 96 -6.74 -0.23 12.76
N ILE A 97 -5.99 -1.27 13.15
CA ILE A 97 -6.46 -2.32 14.07
C ILE A 97 -6.85 -1.72 15.42
N ASN A 98 -5.96 -0.91 16.02
CA ASN A 98 -6.20 -0.26 17.31
C ASN A 98 -7.39 0.70 17.27
N MET A 99 -7.63 1.34 16.13
CA MET A 99 -8.79 2.21 15.91
C MET A 99 -10.08 1.45 15.57
N GLY A 100 -10.04 0.12 15.61
CA GLY A 100 -11.21 -0.74 15.65
C GLY A 100 -11.63 -1.32 14.29
N SER A 101 -10.72 -1.41 13.31
CA SER A 101 -10.99 -2.08 12.03
C SER A 101 -11.61 -3.47 12.21
N GLN A 102 -11.05 -4.30 13.10
CA GLN A 102 -11.50 -5.68 13.37
C GLN A 102 -12.91 -5.77 13.96
N THR A 103 -13.42 -4.66 14.51
CA THR A 103 -14.76 -4.58 15.08
C THR A 103 -15.79 -3.97 14.11
N ALA A 104 -15.39 -3.68 12.87
CA ALA A 104 -16.28 -3.16 11.84
C ALA A 104 -17.31 -4.23 11.42
N PRO A 105 -18.59 -3.85 11.22
CA PRO A 105 -19.57 -4.74 10.59
C PRO A 105 -19.07 -5.20 9.21
N GLY A 106 -19.10 -6.51 8.96
CA GLY A 106 -18.65 -7.06 7.68
C GLY A 106 -17.14 -7.02 7.44
N HIS A 107 -16.30 -6.77 8.47
CA HIS A 107 -14.84 -6.69 8.39
C HIS A 107 -14.22 -7.74 7.47
N LYS A 108 -14.49 -9.04 7.71
CA LYS A 108 -13.91 -10.13 6.93
C LYS A 108 -14.18 -10.03 5.43
N ILE A 109 -15.38 -9.59 5.04
CA ILE A 109 -15.78 -9.48 3.64
C ILE A 109 -15.10 -8.27 3.01
N LEU A 110 -15.21 -7.10 3.66
CA LEU A 110 -14.60 -5.87 3.17
C LEU A 110 -13.09 -5.99 3.05
N ARG A 111 -12.43 -6.50 4.10
CA ARG A 111 -10.99 -6.78 4.12
C ARG A 111 -10.60 -7.67 2.95
N ARG A 112 -11.29 -8.80 2.74
CA ARG A 112 -10.98 -9.71 1.63
C ARG A 112 -11.10 -9.04 0.26
N ILE A 113 -12.13 -8.22 0.06
CA ILE A 113 -12.33 -7.49 -1.21
C ILE A 113 -11.18 -6.52 -1.44
N VAL A 114 -10.86 -5.68 -0.45
CA VAL A 114 -9.80 -4.67 -0.56
C VAL A 114 -8.46 -5.35 -0.80
N ASN A 115 -8.11 -6.34 0.02
CA ASN A 115 -6.84 -7.06 -0.04
C ASN A 115 -6.64 -7.73 -1.43
N ASN A 116 -7.66 -8.41 -1.96
CA ASN A 116 -7.60 -8.99 -3.31
C ASN A 116 -7.50 -7.93 -4.41
N THR A 117 -8.17 -6.79 -4.25
CA THR A 117 -8.14 -5.69 -5.22
C THR A 117 -6.77 -5.03 -5.26
N THR A 118 -6.16 -4.78 -4.09
CA THR A 118 -4.79 -4.26 -3.99
C THR A 118 -3.78 -5.23 -4.59
N LYS A 119 -3.88 -6.53 -4.30
CA LYS A 119 -3.01 -7.57 -4.91
C LYS A 119 -3.12 -7.59 -6.43
N ALA A 120 -4.34 -7.49 -6.95
CA ALA A 120 -4.56 -7.42 -8.40
C ALA A 120 -3.98 -6.15 -9.02
N ALA A 121 -4.11 -5.00 -8.35
CA ALA A 121 -3.55 -3.73 -8.81
C ALA A 121 -2.03 -3.80 -8.91
N ILE A 122 -1.34 -4.30 -7.87
CA ILE A 122 0.12 -4.49 -7.86
C ILE A 122 0.54 -5.44 -8.99
N PHE A 123 -0.11 -6.60 -9.10
CA PHE A 123 0.20 -7.58 -10.14
C PHE A 123 0.12 -7.00 -11.55
N LEU A 124 -0.88 -6.14 -11.81
CA LEU A 124 -1.05 -5.46 -13.10
C LEU A 124 -0.02 -4.34 -13.28
N ALA A 125 0.26 -3.56 -12.25
CA ALA A 125 1.24 -2.47 -12.28
C ALA A 125 2.64 -2.96 -12.64
N GLU A 126 3.06 -4.11 -12.12
CA GLU A 126 4.37 -4.73 -12.42
C GLU A 126 4.55 -5.14 -13.89
N ARG A 127 3.48 -5.24 -14.67
CA ARG A 127 3.48 -5.85 -16.01
C ARG A 127 3.18 -4.88 -17.15
N VAL A 128 2.62 -3.72 -16.84
CA VAL A 128 2.05 -2.77 -17.83
C VAL A 128 2.70 -1.40 -17.68
#